data_AF-A0A453KS80-F1
#
_entry.id   AF-A0A453KS80-F1
#
_cell.length_a   1.000
_cell.length_b   1.000
_cell.length_c   1.000
_cell.angle_alpha   90.00
_cell.angle_beta   90.00
_cell.angle_gamma   90.00
#
_symmetry.space_group_name_H-M   'P 1'
#
loop_
_entity.id
_entity.type
_entity.pdbx_description
1 polymer ?
#
loop_
_entity_poly.entity_id
_entity_poly.type
_entity_poly.pdbx_seq_one_letter_code
_entity_poly.pdbx_strand_id
1 'polypeptide(L)'
;QVVAPIFSVLAPKYRVSALHKRGPPVSRDPEALKIKYADPLVYTGPIRVRTGNEILRISSYLQRNLSRVTVPFLVLHGTADTITDPRASQRLYQASMSTHKSIKLYDGYLHDLLFEPERDDIANDIITWLSSRLNALHRW
;
A
#
# COMPACT_ATOMS: atom_id res chain seq x y z
N GLN A 1 7.79 3.27 -23.32
CA GLN A 1 8.13 3.82 -21.99
C GLN A 1 9.64 4.11 -21.85
N VAL A 2 10.22 4.98 -22.70
CA VAL A 2 11.70 5.22 -22.70
C VAL A 2 12.09 6.61 -22.18
N VAL A 3 11.14 7.52 -21.98
CA VAL A 3 11.42 8.93 -21.61
C VAL A 3 11.58 9.13 -20.10
N ALA A 4 10.86 8.35 -19.28
CA ALA A 4 10.85 8.52 -17.82
C ALA A 4 12.23 8.33 -17.15
N PRO A 5 13.08 7.34 -17.52
CA PRO A 5 14.39 7.16 -16.91
C PRO A 5 15.35 8.32 -17.21
N ILE A 6 15.32 8.85 -18.44
CA ILE A 6 16.18 9.95 -18.88
C ILE A 6 15.78 11.25 -18.17
N PHE A 7 14.48 11.56 -18.16
CA PHE A 7 13.96 12.75 -17.47
C PHE A 7 14.17 12.68 -15.95
N SER A 8 14.14 11.47 -15.38
CA SER A 8 14.44 11.22 -13.97
C SER A 8 15.89 11.50 -13.58
N VAL A 9 16.84 11.45 -14.51
CA VAL A 9 18.25 11.80 -14.25
C VAL A 9 18.47 13.31 -14.41
N LEU A 10 17.87 13.90 -15.45
CA LEU A 10 18.08 15.31 -15.80
C LEU A 10 17.30 16.28 -14.91
N ALA A 11 16.08 15.91 -14.48
CA ALA A 11 15.21 16.77 -13.68
C ALA A 11 14.56 16.00 -12.51
N PRO A 12 15.33 15.38 -11.61
CA PRO A 12 14.81 14.46 -10.58
C PRO A 12 13.84 15.11 -9.59
N LYS A 13 14.03 16.42 -9.32
CA LYS A 13 13.20 17.22 -8.41
C LYS A 13 11.98 17.85 -9.10
N TYR A 14 11.86 17.73 -10.42
CA TYR A 14 10.72 18.27 -11.15
C TYR A 14 9.43 17.64 -10.61
N ARG A 15 8.43 18.47 -10.39
CA ARG A 15 7.15 18.07 -9.82
C ARG A 15 6.16 17.88 -10.95
N VAL A 16 5.68 16.65 -11.11
CA VAL A 16 4.70 16.35 -12.16
C VAL A 16 3.35 16.81 -11.66
N SER A 17 2.96 18.03 -12.06
CA SER A 17 1.72 18.71 -11.65
C SER A 17 0.44 18.01 -12.13
N ALA A 18 0.55 17.04 -13.04
CA ALA A 18 -0.59 16.29 -13.59
C ALA A 18 -1.35 15.45 -12.54
N LEU A 19 -0.76 15.24 -11.36
CA LEU A 19 -1.44 14.75 -10.16
C LEU A 19 -1.81 15.96 -9.29
N HIS A 20 -2.79 16.75 -9.75
CA HIS A 20 -3.17 18.01 -9.10
C HIS A 20 -4.15 17.78 -7.92
N LYS A 21 -3.83 18.42 -6.80
CA LYS A 21 -4.66 18.89 -5.67
C LYS A 21 -5.98 18.14 -5.39
N ARG A 22 -5.96 17.32 -4.32
CA ARG A 22 -7.05 16.46 -3.81
C ARG A 22 -7.33 15.26 -4.71
N GLY A 23 -6.44 14.27 -4.65
CA GLY A 23 -6.73 12.93 -5.16
C GLY A 23 -7.98 12.34 -4.48
N PRO A 24 -8.50 11.21 -4.99
CA PRO A 24 -9.65 10.56 -4.38
C PRO A 24 -9.42 10.31 -2.87
N PRO A 25 -10.48 10.36 -2.05
CA PRO A 25 -10.33 10.15 -0.61
C PRO A 25 -9.66 8.80 -0.36
N VAL A 26 -8.75 8.79 0.60
CA VAL A 26 -8.00 7.58 0.99
C VAL A 26 -8.66 6.83 2.14
N SER A 27 -9.68 7.42 2.78
CA SER A 27 -10.51 6.82 3.83
C SER A 27 -11.93 7.37 3.73
N ARG A 28 -12.93 6.61 4.24
CA ARG A 28 -14.33 7.06 4.35
C ARG A 28 -14.56 8.02 5.53
N ASP A 29 -13.60 8.14 6.46
CA ASP A 29 -13.70 9.02 7.63
C ASP A 29 -13.18 10.45 7.31
N PRO A 30 -14.08 11.45 7.20
CA PRO A 30 -13.68 12.82 6.87
C PRO A 30 -12.87 13.51 7.97
N GLU A 31 -13.09 13.18 9.26
CA GLU A 31 -12.33 13.78 10.35
C GLU A 31 -10.92 13.20 10.42
N ALA A 32 -10.75 11.89 10.18
CA ALA A 32 -9.43 11.28 10.04
C ALA A 32 -8.63 11.92 8.89
N LEU A 33 -9.27 12.16 7.74
CA LEU A 33 -8.64 12.86 6.61
C LEU A 33 -8.27 14.30 6.96
N LYS A 34 -9.15 15.02 7.66
CA LYS A 34 -8.87 16.39 8.10
C LYS A 34 -7.67 16.45 9.04
N ILE A 35 -7.58 15.54 10.01
CA ILE A 35 -6.42 15.42 10.91
C ILE A 35 -5.15 15.11 10.10
N LYS A 36 -5.20 14.12 9.20
CA LYS A 36 -4.07 13.74 8.34
C LYS A 36 -3.54 14.93 7.55
N TYR A 37 -4.41 15.69 6.89
CA TYR A 37 -4.00 16.77 6.01
C TYR A 37 -3.75 18.10 6.72
N ALA A 38 -4.07 18.21 8.02
CA ALA A 38 -3.67 19.33 8.86
C ALA A 38 -2.23 19.18 9.39
N ASP A 39 -1.66 17.97 9.38
CA ASP A 39 -0.29 17.72 9.84
C ASP A 39 0.74 18.33 8.86
N PRO A 40 1.60 19.28 9.31
CA PRO A 40 2.61 19.92 8.46
C PRO A 40 3.71 18.95 7.99
N LEU A 41 3.83 17.76 8.59
CA LEU A 41 4.77 16.72 8.18
C LEU A 41 4.25 15.90 7.00
N VAL A 42 2.95 15.96 6.70
CA VAL A 42 2.35 15.26 5.56
C VAL A 42 2.63 16.01 4.27
N TYR A 43 3.39 15.38 3.37
CA TYR A 43 3.64 15.94 2.04
C TYR A 43 2.39 15.85 1.16
N THR A 44 1.79 17.00 0.84
CA THR A 44 0.61 17.14 -0.02
C THR A 44 0.93 17.68 -1.42
N GLY A 45 2.22 17.83 -1.74
CA GLY A 45 2.67 18.32 -3.04
C GLY A 45 2.64 17.25 -4.15
N PRO A 46 2.82 17.66 -5.41
CA PRO A 46 2.86 16.71 -6.53
C PRO A 46 4.07 15.78 -6.44
N ILE A 47 3.90 14.53 -6.89
CA ILE A 47 4.97 13.53 -6.92
C ILE A 47 6.14 14.04 -7.77
N ARG A 48 7.36 13.90 -7.23
CA ARG A 48 8.60 14.23 -7.96
C ARG A 48 8.88 13.15 -9.00
N VAL A 49 9.41 13.54 -10.17
CA VAL A 49 9.73 12.63 -11.28
C VAL A 49 10.55 11.43 -10.80
N ARG A 50 11.61 11.66 -10.01
CA ARG A 50 12.45 10.56 -9.54
C ARG A 50 11.67 9.56 -8.69
N THR A 51 10.82 10.05 -7.78
CA THR A 51 9.96 9.20 -6.95
C THR A 51 9.02 8.36 -7.80
N GLY A 52 8.34 8.97 -8.77
CA GLY A 52 7.46 8.24 -9.68
C GLY A 52 8.20 7.17 -10.48
N ASN A 53 9.40 7.49 -11.00
CA ASN A 53 10.23 6.53 -11.72
C ASN A 53 10.68 5.35 -10.85
N GLU A 54 11.08 5.59 -9.60
CA GLU A 54 11.46 4.50 -8.69
C GLU A 54 10.26 3.64 -8.29
N ILE A 55 9.07 4.22 -8.09
CA ILE A 55 7.82 3.46 -7.86
C ILE A 55 7.56 2.51 -9.04
N LEU A 56 7.61 3.01 -10.28
CA LEU A 56 7.38 2.18 -11.47
C LEU A 56 8.44 1.07 -11.60
N ARG A 57 9.71 1.41 -11.35
CA ARG A 57 10.82 0.46 -11.39
C ARG A 57 10.65 -0.65 -10.36
N ILE A 58 10.37 -0.32 -9.10
CA ILE A 58 10.22 -1.32 -8.04
C ILE A 58 8.94 -2.15 -8.23
N SER A 59 7.82 -1.56 -8.65
CA SER A 59 6.59 -2.30 -8.96
C SER A 59 6.82 -3.32 -10.08
N SER A 60 7.52 -2.94 -11.16
CA SER A 60 7.87 -3.86 -12.25
C SER A 60 8.79 -4.98 -11.79
N TYR A 61 9.78 -4.67 -10.94
CA TYR A 61 10.64 -5.69 -10.34
C TYR A 61 9.84 -6.66 -9.47
N LEU A 62 8.99 -6.16 -8.57
CA LEU A 62 8.19 -6.99 -7.67
C LEU A 62 7.24 -7.91 -8.44
N GLN A 63 6.52 -7.40 -9.44
CA GLN A 63 5.59 -8.21 -10.25
C GLN A 63 6.25 -9.43 -10.89
N ARG A 64 7.53 -9.32 -11.31
CA ARG A 64 8.31 -10.45 -11.86
C ARG A 64 8.87 -11.40 -10.81
N ASN A 65 8.86 -11.01 -9.54
CA ASN A 65 9.56 -11.71 -8.45
C ASN A 65 8.62 -12.13 -7.30
N LEU A 66 7.30 -12.02 -7.46
CA LEU A 66 6.34 -12.34 -6.37
C LEU A 66 6.53 -13.74 -5.80
N SER A 67 6.85 -14.73 -6.64
CA SER A 67 7.10 -16.11 -6.20
C SER A 67 8.27 -16.26 -5.25
N ARG A 68 9.23 -15.34 -5.27
CA ARG A 68 10.39 -15.37 -4.37
C ARG A 68 10.05 -14.97 -2.94
N VAL A 69 8.84 -14.49 -2.68
CA VAL A 69 8.40 -14.17 -1.32
C VAL A 69 8.08 -15.47 -0.57
N THR A 70 8.93 -15.82 0.39
CA THR A 70 8.81 -17.05 1.20
C THR A 70 8.50 -16.78 2.68
N VAL A 71 8.67 -15.55 3.14
CA VAL A 71 8.42 -15.16 4.54
C VAL A 71 6.91 -15.21 4.86
N PRO A 72 6.51 -15.51 6.11
CA PRO A 72 5.12 -15.38 6.52
C PRO A 72 4.62 -13.95 6.36
N PHE A 73 3.39 -13.76 5.87
CA PHE A 73 2.82 -12.41 5.70
C PHE A 73 1.29 -12.37 5.81
N LEU A 74 0.77 -11.18 6.12
CA LEU A 74 -0.64 -10.83 6.05
C LEU A 74 -0.82 -9.71 5.02
N VAL A 75 -1.80 -9.87 4.13
CA VAL A 75 -2.24 -8.82 3.21
C VAL A 75 -3.63 -8.34 3.63
N LEU A 76 -3.78 -7.06 3.88
CA LEU A 76 -5.05 -6.39 4.12
C LEU A 76 -5.25 -5.35 3.01
N HIS A 77 -6.42 -5.32 2.38
CA HIS A 77 -6.66 -4.37 1.28
C HIS A 77 -8.15 -4.00 1.18
N GLY A 78 -8.46 -2.72 0.99
CA GLY A 78 -9.82 -2.24 0.72
C GLY A 78 -10.21 -2.42 -0.74
N THR A 79 -11.36 -3.05 -1.03
CA THR A 79 -11.76 -3.35 -2.42
C THR A 79 -12.10 -2.12 -3.27
N ALA A 80 -12.36 -0.98 -2.63
CA ALA A 80 -12.62 0.30 -3.29
C ALA A 80 -11.38 1.21 -3.33
N ASP A 81 -10.19 0.70 -2.97
CA ASP A 81 -8.93 1.45 -3.08
C ASP A 81 -8.71 1.94 -4.52
N THR A 82 -8.55 3.25 -4.67
CA THR A 82 -8.29 3.93 -5.95
C THR A 82 -6.82 4.33 -6.12
N ILE A 83 -6.00 4.16 -5.09
CA ILE A 83 -4.57 4.43 -5.07
C ILE A 83 -3.80 3.17 -5.49
N THR A 84 -4.20 1.99 -4.98
CA THR A 84 -3.59 0.70 -5.35
C THR A 84 -4.65 -0.34 -5.75
N ASP A 85 -4.29 -1.27 -6.65
CA ASP A 85 -5.22 -2.28 -7.19
C ASP A 85 -5.28 -3.52 -6.26
N PRO A 86 -6.45 -3.87 -5.68
CA PRO A 86 -6.61 -5.06 -4.86
C PRO A 86 -6.22 -6.36 -5.57
N ARG A 87 -6.33 -6.41 -6.91
CA ARG A 87 -5.91 -7.58 -7.71
C ARG A 87 -4.40 -7.78 -7.63
N ALA A 88 -3.60 -6.72 -7.47
CA ALA A 88 -2.16 -6.86 -7.26
C ALA A 88 -1.85 -7.54 -5.92
N SER A 89 -2.59 -7.22 -4.86
CA SER A 89 -2.51 -7.91 -3.57
C SER A 89 -2.91 -9.38 -3.66
N GLN A 90 -3.98 -9.70 -4.41
CA GLN A 90 -4.37 -11.08 -4.68
C GLN A 90 -3.28 -11.84 -5.46
N ARG A 91 -2.66 -11.21 -6.47
CA ARG A 91 -1.53 -11.82 -7.20
C ARG A 91 -0.34 -12.13 -6.30
N LEU A 92 0.01 -11.23 -5.36
CA LEU A 92 1.05 -11.51 -4.36
C LEU A 92 0.69 -12.74 -3.52
N TYR A 93 -0.54 -12.79 -3.02
CA TYR A 93 -1.02 -13.93 -2.24
C TYR A 93 -0.95 -15.22 -3.04
N GLN A 94 -1.40 -15.22 -4.29
CA GLN A 94 -1.41 -16.42 -5.14
C GLN A 94 0.00 -16.86 -5.54
N ALA A 95 0.82 -15.94 -6.05
CA ALA A 95 2.10 -16.28 -6.67
C ALA A 95 3.23 -16.56 -5.67
N SER A 96 3.18 -16.00 -4.45
CA SER A 96 4.23 -16.18 -3.44
C SER A 96 4.40 -17.65 -3.02
N MET A 97 5.64 -18.05 -2.73
CA MET A 97 5.96 -19.38 -2.20
C MET A 97 5.81 -19.50 -0.68
N SER A 98 5.42 -18.42 0.01
CA SER A 98 5.17 -18.47 1.45
C SER A 98 4.10 -19.51 1.79
N THR A 99 4.44 -20.43 2.70
CA THR A 99 3.53 -21.45 3.23
C THR A 99 2.56 -20.88 4.27
N HIS A 100 2.86 -19.68 4.77
CA HIS A 100 2.13 -19.05 5.86
C HIS A 100 1.72 -17.64 5.49
N LYS A 101 0.69 -17.57 4.66
CA LYS A 101 0.18 -16.32 4.12
C LYS A 101 -1.32 -16.23 4.34
N SER A 102 -1.78 -15.02 4.62
CA SER A 102 -3.21 -14.71 4.76
C SER A 102 -3.52 -13.47 3.95
N ILE A 103 -4.74 -13.39 3.43
CA ILE A 103 -5.27 -12.21 2.76
C ILE A 103 -6.69 -11.94 3.24
N LYS A 104 -7.00 -10.68 3.55
CA LYS A 104 -8.35 -10.21 3.85
C LYS A 104 -8.64 -8.98 3.01
N LEU A 105 -9.73 -9.03 2.25
CA LEU A 105 -10.21 -7.93 1.44
C LEU A 105 -11.44 -7.33 2.12
N TYR A 106 -11.43 -6.03 2.38
CA TYR A 106 -12.54 -5.33 3.03
C TYR A 106 -13.43 -4.70 1.96
N ASP A 107 -14.68 -5.14 1.91
CA ASP A 107 -15.63 -4.72 0.87
C ASP A 107 -16.02 -3.25 1.04
N GLY A 108 -15.86 -2.44 -0.02
CA GLY A 108 -16.13 -1.00 -0.01
C GLY A 108 -15.09 -0.10 0.70
N TYR A 109 -14.02 -0.65 1.28
CA TYR A 109 -13.03 0.13 2.04
C TYR A 109 -12.00 0.76 1.08
N LEU A 110 -11.43 1.90 1.47
CA LEU A 110 -10.46 2.67 0.70
C LEU A 110 -9.02 2.30 1.11
N HIS A 111 -8.06 3.19 0.80
CA HIS A 111 -6.62 2.92 0.86
C HIS A 111 -6.05 2.82 2.28
N ASP A 112 -6.34 3.81 3.13
CA ASP A 112 -5.79 3.94 4.47
C ASP A 112 -6.66 3.16 5.47
N LEU A 113 -6.55 1.84 5.45
CA LEU A 113 -7.38 0.95 6.27
C LEU A 113 -7.41 1.32 7.78
N LEU A 114 -6.27 1.72 8.36
CA LEU A 114 -6.22 2.11 9.78
C LEU A 114 -6.82 3.51 10.05
N PHE A 115 -7.26 4.22 9.02
CA PHE A 115 -7.97 5.49 9.11
C PHE A 115 -9.46 5.31 8.73
N GLU A 116 -9.90 4.10 8.40
CA GLU A 116 -11.32 3.79 8.19
C GLU A 116 -12.09 3.86 9.52
N PRO A 117 -13.43 4.06 9.50
CA PRO A 117 -14.25 4.03 10.70
C PRO A 117 -14.06 2.76 11.55
N GLU A 118 -13.83 1.62 10.89
CA GLU A 118 -13.63 0.29 11.49
C GLU A 118 -12.15 -0.03 11.78
N ARG A 119 -11.29 1.00 11.90
CA ARG A 119 -9.84 0.84 12.16
C ARG A 119 -9.50 -0.06 13.35
N ASP A 120 -10.32 -0.08 14.39
CA ASP A 120 -10.05 -0.85 15.61
C ASP A 120 -10.22 -2.36 15.35
N ASP A 121 -11.20 -2.73 14.52
CA ASP A 121 -11.39 -4.12 14.06
C ASP A 121 -10.23 -4.55 13.16
N ILE A 122 -9.80 -3.68 12.25
CA ILE A 122 -8.65 -3.91 11.37
C ILE A 122 -7.36 -4.07 12.18
N ALA A 123 -7.14 -3.21 13.18
CA ALA A 123 -6.01 -3.33 14.09
C ALA A 123 -6.06 -4.66 14.86
N ASN A 124 -7.24 -5.07 15.32
CA ASN A 124 -7.43 -6.35 15.99
C ASN A 124 -7.16 -7.55 15.06
N ASP A 125 -7.52 -7.48 13.77
CA ASP A 125 -7.15 -8.51 12.78
C ASP A 125 -5.62 -8.66 12.67
N ILE A 126 -4.89 -7.53 12.63
CA ILE A 126 -3.41 -7.52 12.58
C ILE A 126 -2.84 -8.16 13.84
N ILE A 127 -3.29 -7.71 15.02
CA ILE A 127 -2.82 -8.21 16.32
C ILE A 127 -3.11 -9.70 16.47
N THR A 128 -4.30 -10.13 16.10
CA THR A 128 -4.72 -11.54 16.14
C THR A 128 -3.84 -12.39 15.23
N TRP A 129 -3.59 -11.93 14.00
CA TRP A 129 -2.72 -12.64 13.07
C TRP A 129 -1.31 -12.78 13.63
N LEU A 130 -0.71 -11.70 14.12
CA LEU A 130 0.63 -11.73 14.73
C LEU A 130 0.69 -12.66 15.95
N SER A 131 -0.31 -12.58 16.83
CA SER A 131 -0.38 -13.38 18.06
C SER A 131 -0.48 -14.88 17.76
N SER A 132 -1.20 -15.25 16.69
CA SER A 132 -1.27 -16.64 16.23
C SER A 132 0.11 -17.21 15.86
N ARG A 133 1.02 -16.35 15.35
CA ARG A 133 2.40 -16.74 14.99
C ARG A 133 3.27 -16.93 16.21
N LEU A 134 3.15 -16.04 17.20
CA LEU A 134 3.89 -16.14 18.45
C LEU A 134 3.47 -17.37 19.25
N ASN A 135 2.17 -17.67 19.28
CA ASN A 135 1.65 -18.87 19.94
C ASN A 135 2.06 -20.18 19.24
N ALA A 136 2.37 -20.14 17.94
CA ALA A 136 2.93 -21.29 17.22
C ALA A 136 4.41 -21.52 17.55
N LEU A 137 5.14 -20.46 17.93
CA LEU A 137 6.54 -20.54 18.33
C LEU A 137 6.73 -21.06 19.76
N HIS A 138 5.81 -20.77 20.69
CA HIS A 138 5.89 -21.20 22.10
C HIS A 138 5.37 -22.62 22.38
N ARG A 139 4.90 -23.36 21.37
CA ARG A 139 4.44 -24.75 21.50
C ARG A 139 5.52 -25.80 21.21
N TRP A 140 6.79 -25.39 21.26
CA TRP A 140 7.97 -26.25 21.12
C TRP A 140 8.76 -26.27 22.41
#